data_AF-A0A1G8C1X6-F1
#
_entry.id   AF-A0A1G8C1X6-F1
#
_cell.length_a   1.000
_cell.length_b   1.000
_cell.length_c   1.000
_cell.angle_alpha   90.00
_cell.angle_beta   90.00
_cell.angle_gamma   90.00
#
_symmetry.space_group_name_H-M   'P 1'
#
loop_
_entity.id
_entity.type
_entity.pdbx_description
1 polymer ?
#
loop_
_entity_poly.entity_id
_entity_poly.type
_entity_poly.pdbx_seq_one_letter_code
_entity_poly.pdbx_strand_id
1 'polypeptide(L)'
;MGNNTLYNQHRETFFRLCDAVGENQVEQVRGLLQATPLLLTLRRYNMDDGESLLHLAAAGGSRDVCALLVSLGMDIDLPLPGYRNHTPLDAAASHGHLDTCRWLLEHGAAVDGLPDNILSPLDSACIGGHQDVVALLLQRGANPNRLHTRWNQAPVDIATGWGFPAIAQLLAAAGGVSILDVPQQAAASPQESIRTFMHNSAGWVLPAVFSPDSGDARFSLGISCIDGKSDFKLLFTVGLFQQSPMTELAICLPARWPLTVHGFTEHSPWRFPVALLARLGRRTLDQASLAAGELLRRDDPHLADLAWPDGVDALLAIDKRWNPAPEEEDIADDDKVTIYLLVPVKFTKKGAPDASTLPALMERKLKGSWKVSALPIPVIG
;
A
#
# COMPACT_ATOMS: atom_id res chain seq x y z
N MET A 1 13.05 -36.54 6.65
CA MET A 1 14.34 -36.21 6.01
C MET A 1 14.27 -34.73 5.64
N GLY A 2 15.29 -33.92 5.97
CA GLY A 2 15.27 -32.51 5.59
C GLY A 2 15.39 -32.31 4.07
N ASN A 3 14.85 -31.21 3.53
CA ASN A 3 14.92 -30.87 2.10
C ASN A 3 16.34 -30.99 1.53
N ASN A 4 17.35 -30.66 2.34
CA ASN A 4 18.76 -30.73 1.96
C ASN A 4 19.25 -32.17 1.69
N THR A 5 18.75 -33.17 2.42
CA THR A 5 19.09 -34.58 2.17
C THR A 5 18.41 -35.07 0.89
N LEU A 6 17.15 -34.69 0.68
CA LEU A 6 16.36 -35.07 -0.49
C LEU A 6 16.93 -34.47 -1.78
N TYR A 7 17.30 -33.18 -1.74
CA TYR A 7 17.90 -32.50 -2.87
C TYR A 7 19.24 -33.13 -3.26
N ASN A 8 20.12 -33.39 -2.29
CA ASN A 8 21.42 -34.01 -2.58
C ASN A 8 21.27 -35.43 -3.16
N GLN A 9 20.25 -36.18 -2.74
CA GLN A 9 19.95 -37.51 -3.28
C GLN A 9 19.45 -37.47 -4.73
N HIS A 10 18.70 -36.44 -5.11
CA HIS A 10 18.05 -36.35 -6.42
C HIS A 10 18.58 -35.23 -7.31
N ARG A 11 19.72 -34.61 -6.96
CA ARG A 11 20.24 -33.39 -7.57
C ARG A 11 20.34 -33.45 -9.10
N GLU A 12 20.93 -34.52 -9.64
CA GLU A 12 21.11 -34.68 -11.09
C GLU A 12 19.77 -34.88 -11.82
N THR A 13 18.84 -35.62 -11.21
CA THR A 13 17.50 -35.81 -11.77
C THR A 13 16.69 -34.51 -11.71
N PHE A 14 16.85 -33.73 -10.64
CA PHE A 14 16.21 -32.44 -10.51
C PHE A 14 16.74 -31.39 -11.50
N PHE A 15 18.05 -31.37 -11.77
CA PHE A 15 18.60 -30.50 -12.83
C PHE A 15 18.06 -30.87 -14.20
N ARG A 16 18.06 -32.16 -14.56
CA ARG A 16 17.44 -32.63 -15.81
C ARG A 16 15.95 -32.27 -15.90
N LEU A 17 15.23 -32.31 -14.76
CA LEU A 17 13.84 -31.86 -14.71
C LEU A 17 13.72 -30.35 -14.95
N CYS A 18 14.59 -29.53 -14.36
CA CYS A 18 14.61 -28.08 -14.61
C CYS A 18 14.90 -27.76 -16.09
N ASP A 19 15.85 -28.46 -16.71
CA ASP A 19 16.17 -28.32 -18.13
C ASP A 19 14.96 -28.70 -18.99
N ALA A 20 14.33 -29.85 -18.69
CA ALA A 20 13.11 -30.30 -19.37
C ALA A 20 11.95 -29.29 -19.27
N VAL A 21 11.80 -28.64 -18.10
CA VAL A 21 10.82 -27.57 -17.88
C VAL A 21 11.15 -26.35 -18.74
N GLY A 22 12.40 -25.89 -18.72
CA GLY A 22 12.86 -24.73 -19.49
C GLY A 22 12.78 -24.93 -21.01
N GLU A 23 12.92 -26.17 -21.48
CA GLU A 23 12.82 -26.55 -22.88
C GLU A 23 11.40 -26.98 -23.31
N ASN A 24 10.40 -26.84 -22.44
CA ASN A 24 9.00 -27.20 -22.67
C ASN A 24 8.80 -28.70 -23.06
N GLN A 25 9.60 -29.60 -22.51
CA GLN A 25 9.55 -31.05 -22.79
C GLN A 25 8.52 -31.77 -21.90
N VAL A 26 7.22 -31.53 -22.15
CA VAL A 26 6.09 -31.99 -21.31
C VAL A 26 6.16 -33.47 -20.93
N GLU A 27 6.43 -34.36 -21.89
CA GLU A 27 6.46 -35.80 -21.64
C GLU A 27 7.70 -36.25 -20.85
N GLN A 28 8.83 -35.55 -21.02
CA GLN A 28 10.01 -35.80 -20.18
C GLN A 28 9.76 -35.34 -18.74
N VAL A 29 9.17 -34.15 -18.57
CA VAL A 29 8.74 -33.64 -17.25
C VAL A 29 7.80 -34.65 -16.59
N ARG A 30 6.79 -35.14 -17.32
CA ARG A 30 5.84 -36.15 -16.84
C ARG A 30 6.55 -37.43 -16.39
N GLY A 31 7.43 -37.98 -17.23
CA GLY A 31 8.15 -39.22 -16.91
C GLY A 31 9.04 -39.08 -15.68
N LEU A 32 9.76 -37.96 -15.56
CA LEU A 32 10.63 -37.69 -14.40
C LEU A 32 9.82 -37.54 -13.10
N LEU A 33 8.69 -36.84 -13.15
CA LEU A 33 7.81 -36.65 -11.98
C LEU A 33 7.02 -37.90 -11.61
N GLN A 34 6.65 -38.76 -12.56
CA GLN A 34 6.06 -40.07 -12.27
C GLN A 34 7.05 -41.00 -11.57
N ALA A 35 8.31 -41.00 -12.03
CA ALA A 35 9.36 -41.81 -11.41
C ALA A 35 9.77 -41.28 -10.03
N THR A 36 9.74 -39.96 -9.83
CA THR A 36 10.19 -39.32 -8.59
C THR A 36 9.26 -38.15 -8.19
N PRO A 37 8.07 -38.42 -7.62
CA PRO A 37 7.06 -37.37 -7.33
C PRO A 37 7.52 -36.29 -6.33
N LEU A 38 8.41 -36.66 -5.42
CA LEU A 38 9.03 -35.76 -4.43
C LEU A 38 9.82 -34.60 -5.04
N LEU A 39 10.15 -34.63 -6.34
CA LEU A 39 10.81 -33.51 -7.01
C LEU A 39 9.93 -32.27 -7.09
N LEU A 40 8.59 -32.41 -7.00
CA LEU A 40 7.65 -31.29 -6.97
C LEU A 40 7.86 -30.35 -5.77
N THR A 41 8.40 -30.86 -4.67
CA THR A 41 8.62 -30.08 -3.45
C THR A 41 9.99 -29.40 -3.43
N LEU A 42 10.87 -29.69 -4.39
CA LEU A 42 12.21 -29.12 -4.46
C LEU A 42 12.19 -27.75 -5.14
N ARG A 43 13.12 -26.90 -4.72
CA ARG A 43 13.37 -25.57 -5.29
C ARG A 43 14.72 -25.55 -6.00
N ARG A 44 14.83 -24.70 -7.02
CA ARG A 44 16.09 -24.50 -7.76
C ARG A 44 17.22 -24.12 -6.79
N TYR A 45 18.38 -24.75 -6.98
CA TYR A 45 19.56 -24.59 -6.13
C TYR A 45 19.40 -25.01 -4.66
N ASN A 46 18.31 -25.71 -4.29
CA ASN A 46 17.98 -26.06 -2.91
C ASN A 46 17.95 -24.87 -1.95
N MET A 47 17.68 -23.69 -2.48
CA MET A 47 17.49 -22.52 -1.64
C MET A 47 16.00 -22.45 -1.32
N ASP A 48 15.66 -22.24 -0.04
CA ASP A 48 14.26 -22.12 0.39
C ASP A 48 13.55 -20.95 -0.32
N ASP A 49 14.32 -20.06 -0.91
CA ASP A 49 13.92 -18.84 -1.60
C ASP A 49 14.08 -18.95 -3.13
N GLY A 50 14.44 -20.13 -3.64
CA GLY A 50 14.66 -20.41 -5.07
C GLY A 50 13.39 -20.71 -5.86
N GLU A 51 13.47 -20.51 -7.18
CA GLU A 51 12.35 -20.73 -8.12
C GLU A 51 11.81 -22.16 -8.01
N SER A 52 10.48 -22.30 -8.03
CA SER A 52 9.84 -23.61 -8.23
C SER A 52 9.81 -23.98 -9.71
N LEU A 53 9.51 -25.24 -10.01
CA LEU A 53 9.26 -25.69 -11.38
C LEU A 53 8.16 -24.89 -12.07
N LEU A 54 7.13 -24.45 -11.34
CA LEU A 54 6.03 -23.67 -11.90
C LEU A 54 6.47 -22.24 -12.26
N HIS A 55 7.34 -21.62 -11.47
CA HIS A 55 7.95 -20.33 -11.83
C HIS A 55 8.81 -20.45 -13.08
N LEU A 56 9.66 -21.49 -13.15
CA LEU A 56 10.50 -21.75 -14.31
C LEU A 56 9.67 -21.98 -15.58
N ALA A 57 8.62 -22.80 -15.49
CA ALA A 57 7.71 -23.05 -16.60
C ALA A 57 7.01 -21.77 -17.05
N ALA A 58 6.56 -20.95 -16.10
CA ALA A 58 5.87 -19.70 -16.39
C ALA A 58 6.80 -18.65 -17.02
N ALA A 59 8.01 -18.48 -16.48
CA ALA A 59 9.05 -17.61 -17.03
C ALA A 59 9.57 -18.05 -18.39
N GLY A 60 9.45 -19.34 -18.73
CA GLY A 60 9.79 -19.88 -20.07
C GLY A 60 8.62 -19.88 -21.07
N GLY A 61 7.42 -19.48 -20.65
CA GLY A 61 6.23 -19.49 -21.52
C GLY A 61 5.67 -20.90 -21.79
N SER A 62 6.08 -21.90 -21.02
CA SER A 62 5.70 -23.30 -21.17
C SER A 62 4.32 -23.58 -20.58
N ARG A 63 3.25 -23.09 -21.22
CA ARG A 63 1.85 -23.28 -20.76
C ARG A 63 1.54 -24.74 -20.43
N ASP A 64 1.94 -25.69 -21.27
CA ASP A 64 1.63 -27.11 -21.05
C ASP A 64 2.34 -27.71 -19.85
N VAL A 65 3.58 -27.28 -19.60
CA VAL A 65 4.30 -27.65 -18.40
C VAL A 65 3.64 -27.03 -17.16
N CYS A 66 3.20 -25.76 -17.24
CA CYS A 66 2.42 -25.15 -16.15
C CYS A 66 1.15 -25.96 -15.86
N ALA A 67 0.39 -26.33 -16.89
CA ALA A 67 -0.81 -27.14 -16.77
C ALA A 67 -0.54 -28.51 -16.15
N LEU A 68 0.54 -29.18 -16.58
CA LEU A 68 0.97 -30.43 -15.98
C LEU A 68 1.30 -30.26 -14.50
N LEU A 69 2.12 -29.28 -14.14
CA LEU A 69 2.56 -29.05 -12.76
C LEU A 69 1.39 -28.73 -11.81
N VAL A 70 0.46 -27.88 -12.24
CA VAL A 70 -0.76 -27.59 -11.47
C VAL A 70 -1.66 -28.82 -11.36
N SER A 71 -1.79 -29.62 -12.43
CA SER A 71 -2.56 -30.90 -12.37
C SER A 71 -1.94 -31.93 -11.41
N LEU A 72 -0.65 -31.81 -11.12
CA LEU A 72 0.08 -32.63 -10.15
C LEU A 72 0.03 -32.04 -8.72
N GLY A 73 -0.74 -30.98 -8.50
CA GLY A 73 -1.02 -30.41 -7.18
C GLY A 73 -0.14 -29.24 -6.77
N MET A 74 0.64 -28.64 -7.67
CA MET A 74 1.29 -27.36 -7.38
C MET A 74 0.24 -26.25 -7.27
N ASP A 75 0.34 -25.44 -6.22
CA ASP A 75 -0.48 -24.24 -6.05
C ASP A 75 -0.22 -23.26 -7.21
N ILE A 76 -1.28 -22.73 -7.80
CA ILE A 76 -1.20 -21.84 -8.96
C ILE A 76 -0.60 -20.48 -8.60
N ASP A 77 -0.81 -20.04 -7.35
CA ASP A 77 -0.27 -18.79 -6.79
C ASP A 77 0.92 -19.05 -5.85
N LEU A 78 1.63 -20.17 -6.04
CA LEU A 78 2.75 -20.57 -5.19
C LEU A 78 3.73 -19.40 -5.01
N PRO A 79 3.98 -18.91 -3.78
CA PRO A 79 4.88 -17.78 -3.59
C PRO A 79 6.35 -18.17 -3.78
N LEU A 80 7.13 -17.17 -4.22
CA LEU A 80 8.58 -17.18 -4.23
C LEU A 80 9.15 -16.20 -3.18
N PRO A 81 9.44 -16.65 -1.94
CA PRO A 81 9.88 -15.77 -0.86
C PRO A 81 11.14 -14.96 -1.17
N GLY A 82 12.10 -15.55 -1.88
CA GLY A 82 13.36 -14.87 -2.28
C GLY A 82 13.19 -13.75 -3.27
N TYR A 83 12.01 -13.70 -3.91
CA TYR A 83 11.68 -12.72 -4.92
C TYR A 83 10.39 -11.98 -4.57
N ARG A 84 10.22 -11.64 -3.28
CA ARG A 84 9.12 -10.77 -2.80
C ARG A 84 7.74 -11.35 -3.07
N ASN A 85 7.63 -12.67 -2.87
CA ASN A 85 6.42 -13.47 -3.07
C ASN A 85 5.88 -13.44 -4.51
N HIS A 86 6.78 -13.22 -5.49
CA HIS A 86 6.47 -13.40 -6.91
C HIS A 86 5.70 -14.70 -7.13
N THR A 87 4.65 -14.61 -7.92
CA THR A 87 3.81 -15.74 -8.32
C THR A 87 4.24 -16.23 -9.71
N PRO A 88 3.80 -17.43 -10.13
CA PRO A 88 3.97 -17.86 -11.51
C PRO A 88 3.38 -16.88 -12.55
N LEU A 89 2.26 -16.23 -12.22
CA LEU A 89 1.67 -15.21 -13.10
C LEU A 89 2.59 -14.00 -13.24
N ASP A 90 3.22 -13.54 -12.16
CA ASP A 90 4.20 -12.46 -12.23
C ASP A 90 5.40 -12.85 -13.13
N ALA A 91 5.89 -14.10 -13.03
CA ALA A 91 6.99 -14.61 -13.83
C ALA A 91 6.66 -14.70 -15.34
N ALA A 92 5.46 -15.17 -15.69
CA ALA A 92 5.00 -15.15 -17.07
C ALA A 92 4.81 -13.71 -17.60
N ALA A 93 4.29 -12.82 -16.74
CA ALA A 93 4.00 -11.44 -17.10
C ALA A 93 5.27 -10.62 -17.34
N SER A 94 6.32 -10.80 -16.52
CA SER A 94 7.60 -10.10 -16.69
C SER A 94 8.33 -10.47 -17.99
N HIS A 95 8.04 -11.65 -18.56
CA HIS A 95 8.65 -12.16 -19.79
C HIS A 95 7.72 -12.07 -21.02
N GLY A 96 6.50 -11.55 -20.86
CA GLY A 96 5.60 -11.31 -21.98
C GLY A 96 4.90 -12.56 -22.51
N HIS A 97 4.80 -13.62 -21.70
CA HIS A 97 4.20 -14.88 -22.14
C HIS A 97 2.67 -14.83 -22.05
N LEU A 98 2.04 -14.18 -23.04
CA LEU A 98 0.60 -13.93 -23.10
C LEU A 98 -0.26 -15.19 -22.93
N ASP A 99 0.07 -16.27 -23.64
CA ASP A 99 -0.71 -17.52 -23.59
C ASP A 99 -0.63 -18.19 -22.20
N THR A 100 0.53 -18.13 -21.56
CA THR A 100 0.73 -18.64 -20.21
C THR A 100 0.01 -17.78 -19.18
N CYS A 101 0.09 -16.45 -19.29
CA CYS A 101 -0.67 -15.53 -18.43
C CYS A 101 -2.18 -15.79 -18.55
N ARG A 102 -2.67 -15.94 -19.78
CA ARG A 102 -4.09 -16.22 -20.06
C ARG A 102 -4.55 -17.51 -19.39
N TRP A 103 -3.77 -18.58 -19.54
CA TRP A 103 -4.06 -19.88 -18.95
C TRP A 103 -4.05 -19.81 -17.42
N LEU A 104 -3.05 -19.18 -16.80
CA LEU A 104 -2.96 -19.02 -15.35
C LEU A 104 -4.19 -18.30 -14.79
N LEU A 105 -4.58 -17.18 -15.42
CA LEU A 105 -5.77 -16.41 -15.03
C LEU A 105 -7.07 -17.21 -15.21
N GLU A 106 -7.19 -18.04 -16.26
CA GLU A 106 -8.35 -18.92 -16.48
C GLU A 106 -8.46 -20.04 -15.44
N HIS A 107 -7.37 -20.37 -14.75
CA HIS A 107 -7.31 -21.42 -13.73
C HIS A 107 -7.24 -20.86 -12.31
N GLY A 108 -7.55 -19.56 -12.15
CA GLY A 108 -7.76 -18.95 -10.84
C GLY A 108 -6.54 -18.27 -10.22
N ALA A 109 -5.47 -18.03 -10.97
CA ALA A 109 -4.36 -17.22 -10.48
C ALA A 109 -4.84 -15.81 -10.11
N ALA A 110 -4.37 -15.29 -8.98
CA ALA A 110 -4.72 -13.96 -8.50
C ALA A 110 -4.22 -12.88 -9.47
N VAL A 111 -5.13 -12.16 -10.13
CA VAL A 111 -4.80 -11.16 -11.17
C VAL A 111 -3.89 -10.04 -10.66
N ASP A 112 -4.06 -9.63 -9.40
CA ASP A 112 -3.25 -8.62 -8.73
C ASP A 112 -2.08 -9.23 -7.92
N GLY A 113 -1.90 -10.56 -7.96
CA GLY A 113 -0.93 -11.28 -7.12
C GLY A 113 -1.36 -11.42 -5.66
N LEU A 114 -0.43 -11.82 -4.80
CA LEU A 114 -0.71 -12.01 -3.36
C LEU A 114 -0.76 -10.67 -2.60
N PRO A 115 -1.50 -10.60 -1.47
CA PRO A 115 -1.66 -9.36 -0.71
C PRO A 115 -0.35 -8.72 -0.22
N ASP A 116 0.69 -9.52 0.04
CA ASP A 116 2.00 -9.08 0.51
C ASP A 116 3.04 -8.92 -0.62
N ASN A 117 2.64 -9.13 -1.87
CA ASN A 117 3.52 -8.91 -3.02
C ASN A 117 3.90 -7.45 -3.15
N ILE A 118 5.18 -7.22 -3.43
CA ILE A 118 5.67 -5.86 -3.68
C ILE A 118 5.29 -5.34 -5.07
N LEU A 119 5.30 -6.25 -6.06
CA LEU A 119 4.93 -6.01 -7.45
C LEU A 119 3.63 -6.77 -7.76
N SER A 120 2.79 -6.22 -8.62
CA SER A 120 1.71 -6.96 -9.26
C SER A 120 2.18 -7.63 -10.56
N PRO A 121 1.41 -8.59 -11.09
CA PRO A 121 1.63 -9.06 -12.45
C PRO A 121 1.55 -7.92 -13.46
N LEU A 122 0.68 -6.93 -13.20
CA LEU A 122 0.55 -5.73 -14.02
C LEU A 122 1.84 -4.90 -14.00
N ASP A 123 2.44 -4.68 -12.83
CA ASP A 123 3.72 -3.98 -12.70
C ASP A 123 4.84 -4.74 -13.41
N SER A 124 4.87 -6.07 -13.27
CA SER A 124 5.85 -6.93 -13.93
C SER A 124 5.75 -6.81 -15.47
N ALA A 125 4.54 -6.80 -16.03
CA ALA A 125 4.32 -6.58 -17.45
C ALA A 125 4.68 -5.15 -17.90
N CYS A 126 4.42 -4.13 -17.06
CA CYS A 126 4.81 -2.75 -17.34
C CYS A 126 6.33 -2.58 -17.35
N ILE A 127 7.05 -3.16 -16.40
CA ILE A 127 8.52 -3.15 -16.35
C ILE A 127 9.11 -3.90 -17.56
N GLY A 128 8.50 -5.01 -17.96
CA GLY A 128 8.92 -5.80 -19.12
C GLY A 128 8.56 -5.19 -20.48
N GLY A 129 7.69 -4.17 -20.53
CA GLY A 129 7.25 -3.55 -21.78
C GLY A 129 6.23 -4.38 -22.58
N HIS A 130 5.53 -5.31 -21.93
CA HIS A 130 4.65 -6.28 -22.58
C HIS A 130 3.21 -5.77 -22.67
N GLN A 131 2.95 -4.89 -23.64
CA GLN A 131 1.66 -4.20 -23.78
C GLN A 131 0.44 -5.14 -23.94
N ASP A 132 0.62 -6.27 -24.62
CA ASP A 132 -0.43 -7.29 -24.80
C ASP A 132 -0.80 -8.00 -23.49
N VAL A 133 0.20 -8.30 -22.65
CA VAL A 133 -0.02 -8.83 -21.29
C VAL A 133 -0.68 -7.79 -20.40
N VAL A 134 -0.27 -6.52 -20.47
CA VAL A 134 -0.95 -5.42 -19.75
C VAL A 134 -2.42 -5.35 -20.14
N ALA A 135 -2.73 -5.38 -21.44
CA ALA A 135 -4.11 -5.37 -21.92
C ALA A 135 -4.92 -6.56 -21.41
N LEU A 136 -4.33 -7.77 -21.41
CA LEU A 136 -4.96 -8.96 -20.86
C LEU A 136 -5.24 -8.81 -19.36
N LEU A 137 -4.27 -8.38 -18.57
CA LEU A 137 -4.42 -8.23 -17.11
C LEU A 137 -5.54 -7.23 -16.77
N LEU A 138 -5.57 -6.07 -17.45
CA LEU A 138 -6.65 -5.09 -17.31
C LEU A 138 -8.02 -5.67 -17.71
N GLN A 139 -8.08 -6.43 -18.81
CA GLN A 139 -9.31 -7.13 -19.23
C GLN A 139 -9.80 -8.14 -18.17
N ARG A 140 -8.88 -8.75 -17.42
CA ARG A 140 -9.16 -9.70 -16.35
C ARG A 140 -9.37 -9.02 -14.98
N GLY A 141 -9.44 -7.69 -14.95
CA GLY A 141 -9.78 -6.92 -13.75
C GLY A 141 -8.60 -6.55 -12.85
N ALA A 142 -7.37 -6.56 -13.37
CA ALA A 142 -6.22 -6.01 -12.64
C ALA A 142 -6.48 -4.55 -12.25
N ASN A 143 -6.13 -4.17 -11.03
CA ASN A 143 -6.33 -2.81 -10.55
C ASN A 143 -5.26 -1.87 -11.18
N PRO A 144 -5.65 -0.93 -12.07
CA PRO A 144 -4.69 -0.06 -12.75
C PRO A 144 -4.03 0.98 -11.83
N ASN A 145 -4.47 1.03 -10.56
CA ASN A 145 -3.96 1.92 -9.53
C ASN A 145 -3.27 1.17 -8.37
N ARG A 146 -3.12 -0.16 -8.43
CA ARG A 146 -2.40 -0.92 -7.37
C ARG A 146 -0.96 -0.42 -7.30
N LEU A 147 -0.60 0.22 -6.19
CA LEU A 147 0.71 0.82 -6.02
C LEU A 147 1.79 -0.21 -5.72
N HIS A 148 2.98 0.01 -6.29
CA HIS A 148 4.18 -0.71 -5.91
C HIS A 148 4.50 -0.48 -4.43
N THR A 149 4.40 -1.50 -3.58
CA THR A 149 4.32 -1.31 -2.12
C THR A 149 5.58 -0.72 -1.48
N ARG A 150 6.75 -0.86 -2.13
CA ARG A 150 8.03 -0.28 -1.64
C ARG A 150 8.29 1.16 -2.12
N TRP A 151 7.80 1.52 -3.30
CA TRP A 151 8.16 2.76 -3.98
C TRP A 151 6.98 3.70 -4.14
N ASN A 152 5.76 3.24 -3.82
CA ASN A 152 4.50 3.95 -3.97
C ASN A 152 4.29 4.47 -5.40
N GLN A 153 4.75 3.75 -6.42
CA GLN A 153 4.54 4.12 -7.82
C GLN A 153 3.26 3.47 -8.34
N ALA A 154 2.45 4.22 -9.10
CA ALA A 154 1.34 3.61 -9.83
C ALA A 154 1.85 2.93 -11.11
N PRO A 155 1.08 1.95 -11.63
CA PRO A 155 1.41 1.30 -12.90
C PRO A 155 1.68 2.29 -14.04
N VAL A 156 0.93 3.40 -14.11
CA VAL A 156 1.14 4.48 -15.10
C VAL A 156 2.55 5.06 -14.97
N ASP A 157 2.98 5.38 -13.76
CA ASP A 157 4.31 5.95 -13.49
C ASP A 157 5.44 4.96 -13.77
N ILE A 158 5.21 3.67 -13.50
CA ILE A 158 6.14 2.60 -13.82
C ILE A 158 6.31 2.54 -15.35
N ALA A 159 5.21 2.42 -16.10
CA ALA A 159 5.25 2.38 -17.56
C ALA A 159 5.94 3.62 -18.16
N THR A 160 5.64 4.82 -17.63
CA THR A 160 6.31 6.06 -18.04
C THR A 160 7.80 6.05 -17.69
N GLY A 161 8.17 5.67 -16.47
CA GLY A 161 9.55 5.64 -15.99
C GLY A 161 10.45 4.64 -16.73
N TRP A 162 9.88 3.53 -17.20
CA TRP A 162 10.57 2.54 -18.04
C TRP A 162 10.54 2.87 -19.54
N GLY A 163 9.90 3.96 -19.95
CA GLY A 163 9.91 4.43 -21.34
C GLY A 163 8.88 3.75 -22.25
N PHE A 164 7.75 3.27 -21.70
CA PHE A 164 6.66 2.63 -22.44
C PHE A 164 5.40 3.50 -22.50
N PRO A 165 5.39 4.60 -23.29
CA PRO A 165 4.27 5.56 -23.32
C PRO A 165 2.96 4.94 -23.82
N ALA A 166 3.00 3.94 -24.70
CA ALA A 166 1.79 3.26 -25.16
C ALA A 166 1.13 2.44 -24.04
N ILE A 167 1.94 1.84 -23.15
CA ILE A 167 1.44 1.15 -21.96
C ILE A 167 0.87 2.15 -20.96
N ALA A 168 1.55 3.28 -20.73
CA ALA A 168 1.04 4.34 -19.86
C ALA A 168 -0.32 4.89 -20.36
N GLN A 169 -0.47 5.08 -21.67
CA GLN A 169 -1.74 5.49 -22.28
C GLN A 169 -2.83 4.43 -22.13
N LEU A 170 -2.50 3.15 -22.30
CA LEU A 170 -3.43 2.04 -22.09
C LEU A 170 -3.93 1.99 -20.64
N LEU A 171 -3.01 2.13 -19.68
CA LEU A 171 -3.34 2.19 -18.25
C LEU A 171 -4.22 3.39 -17.93
N ALA A 172 -3.89 4.58 -18.46
CA ALA A 172 -4.70 5.78 -18.27
C ALA A 172 -6.12 5.61 -18.87
N ALA A 173 -6.23 5.01 -20.05
CA ALA A 173 -7.52 4.69 -20.66
C ALA A 173 -8.35 3.69 -19.84
N ALA A 174 -7.69 2.84 -19.05
CA ALA A 174 -8.32 1.93 -18.10
C ALA A 174 -8.60 2.57 -16.71
N GLY A 175 -8.36 3.88 -16.55
CA GLY A 175 -8.58 4.59 -15.28
C GLY A 175 -7.38 4.57 -14.33
N GLY A 176 -6.20 4.17 -14.81
CA GLY A 176 -4.93 4.37 -14.12
C GLY A 176 -4.60 5.86 -14.00
N VAL A 177 -4.18 6.29 -12.83
CA VAL A 177 -3.82 7.68 -12.54
C VAL A 177 -2.34 7.72 -12.16
N SER A 178 -1.60 8.72 -12.65
CA SER A 178 -0.23 8.91 -12.17
C SER A 178 -0.31 9.39 -10.73
N ILE A 179 0.52 8.86 -9.84
CA ILE A 179 0.60 9.45 -8.50
C ILE A 179 0.96 10.93 -8.62
N LEU A 180 1.81 11.31 -9.58
CA LEU A 180 2.39 12.65 -9.77
C LEU A 180 1.37 13.66 -10.29
N ASP A 181 0.18 13.22 -10.69
CA ASP A 181 -0.88 14.10 -11.15
C ASP A 181 -1.28 15.06 -10.02
N VAL A 182 -0.97 16.33 -10.22
CA VAL A 182 -1.49 17.40 -9.38
C VAL A 182 -2.91 17.71 -9.88
N PRO A 183 -3.93 17.80 -9.01
CA PRO A 183 -5.24 18.28 -9.42
C PRO A 183 -5.08 19.66 -10.08
N GLN A 184 -5.24 19.72 -11.41
CA GLN A 184 -4.99 20.92 -12.21
C GLN A 184 -6.11 21.97 -12.16
N GLN A 185 -7.12 21.79 -11.31
CA GLN A 185 -8.20 22.78 -11.21
C GLN A 185 -7.80 23.92 -10.29
N ALA A 186 -7.74 25.13 -10.86
CA ALA A 186 -7.77 26.37 -10.09
C ALA A 186 -8.96 26.28 -9.13
N ALA A 187 -8.70 26.38 -7.82
CA ALA A 187 -9.65 26.09 -6.75
C ALA A 187 -11.05 26.68 -7.06
N ALA A 188 -11.96 25.82 -7.51
CA ALA A 188 -13.35 26.15 -7.78
C ALA A 188 -14.20 26.02 -6.51
N SER A 189 -13.65 25.41 -5.45
CA SER A 189 -14.31 25.23 -4.16
C SER A 189 -13.32 25.35 -2.97
N PRO A 190 -13.81 25.70 -1.76
CA PRO A 190 -12.99 25.67 -0.55
C PRO A 190 -12.37 24.29 -0.22
N GLN A 191 -12.92 23.16 -0.71
CA GLN A 191 -12.29 21.84 -0.52
C GLN A 191 -10.97 21.69 -1.30
N GLU A 192 -10.91 22.21 -2.53
CA GLU A 192 -9.68 22.21 -3.33
C GLU A 192 -8.63 23.12 -2.69
N SER A 193 -9.05 24.17 -1.97
CA SER A 193 -8.15 25.02 -1.20
C SER A 193 -7.39 24.23 -0.12
N ILE A 194 -8.01 23.25 0.54
CA ILE A 194 -7.33 22.43 1.57
C ILE A 194 -6.32 21.48 0.94
N ARG A 195 -6.64 20.82 -0.17
CA ARG A 195 -5.68 19.95 -0.87
C ARG A 195 -4.50 20.75 -1.40
N THR A 196 -4.75 21.90 -2.02
CA THR A 196 -3.69 22.80 -2.50
C THR A 196 -2.87 23.36 -1.34
N PHE A 197 -3.51 23.76 -0.25
CA PHE A 197 -2.82 24.19 0.97
C PHE A 197 -1.91 23.09 1.51
N MET A 198 -2.40 21.86 1.64
CA MET A 198 -1.61 20.71 2.10
C MET A 198 -0.45 20.41 1.14
N HIS A 199 -0.70 20.50 -0.17
CA HIS A 199 0.33 20.33 -1.19
C HIS A 199 1.47 21.33 -1.03
N ASN A 200 1.13 22.61 -0.84
CA ASN A 200 2.08 23.70 -0.75
C ASN A 200 2.78 23.78 0.62
N SER A 201 2.11 23.37 1.70
CA SER A 201 2.60 23.56 3.08
C SER A 201 3.24 22.32 3.70
N ALA A 202 2.70 21.14 3.42
CA ALA A 202 3.16 19.88 3.99
C ALA A 202 3.93 19.02 2.99
N GLY A 203 3.60 19.14 1.70
CA GLY A 203 4.23 18.40 0.60
C GLY A 203 3.18 17.74 -0.29
N TRP A 204 3.66 17.16 -1.39
CA TRP A 204 2.84 16.68 -2.48
C TRP A 204 1.68 15.78 -2.03
N VAL A 205 0.48 16.11 -2.48
CA VAL A 205 -0.77 15.41 -2.16
C VAL A 205 -1.10 14.42 -3.26
N LEU A 206 -1.38 13.18 -2.88
CA LEU A 206 -1.80 12.12 -3.80
C LEU A 206 -3.15 12.43 -4.44
N PRO A 207 -3.37 11.99 -5.69
CA PRO A 207 -4.71 11.88 -6.27
C PRO A 207 -5.67 11.11 -5.35
N ALA A 208 -6.94 11.51 -5.39
CA ALA A 208 -7.97 11.00 -4.47
C ALA A 208 -8.16 9.47 -4.55
N VAL A 209 -7.90 8.86 -5.72
CA VAL A 209 -7.99 7.40 -5.92
C VAL A 209 -7.04 6.61 -5.02
N PHE A 210 -5.95 7.22 -4.57
CA PHE A 210 -4.99 6.59 -3.64
C PHE A 210 -5.30 6.86 -2.17
N SER A 211 -6.36 7.61 -1.88
CA SER A 211 -6.78 7.90 -0.51
C SER A 211 -7.85 6.90 -0.05
N PRO A 212 -7.84 6.49 1.24
CA PRO A 212 -8.87 5.62 1.79
C PRO A 212 -10.23 6.33 1.83
N ASP A 213 -11.31 5.55 1.83
CA ASP A 213 -12.66 6.05 2.02
C ASP A 213 -12.88 6.48 3.49
N SER A 214 -13.55 7.62 3.69
CA SER A 214 -13.97 8.11 5.01
C SER A 214 -15.17 7.32 5.56
N GLY A 215 -15.97 6.70 4.68
CA GLY A 215 -17.26 6.10 5.00
C GLY A 215 -18.37 7.13 5.28
N ASP A 216 -18.14 8.41 4.99
CA ASP A 216 -19.12 9.50 5.16
C ASP A 216 -19.02 10.46 3.96
N ALA A 217 -20.13 10.63 3.22
CA ALA A 217 -20.13 11.42 1.98
C ALA A 217 -19.89 12.93 2.19
N ARG A 218 -19.93 13.43 3.42
CA ARG A 218 -19.79 14.87 3.72
C ARG A 218 -18.34 15.36 3.71
N PHE A 219 -17.37 14.45 3.87
CA PHE A 219 -15.95 14.77 3.83
C PHE A 219 -15.15 13.61 3.25
N SER A 220 -13.96 13.91 2.74
CA SER A 220 -13.04 12.90 2.18
C SER A 220 -11.74 12.85 2.97
N LEU A 221 -10.95 11.80 2.74
CA LEU A 221 -9.59 11.71 3.23
C LEU A 221 -8.61 12.02 2.08
N GLY A 222 -7.48 12.63 2.44
CA GLY A 222 -6.37 12.89 1.56
C GLY A 222 -5.07 12.38 2.16
N ILE A 223 -4.11 12.07 1.30
CA ILE A 223 -2.75 11.69 1.71
C ILE A 223 -1.74 12.68 1.13
N SER A 224 -0.90 13.23 1.99
CA SER A 224 0.25 14.06 1.60
C SER A 224 1.55 13.33 1.94
N CYS A 225 2.48 13.26 0.98
CA CYS A 225 3.86 12.86 1.24
C CYS A 225 4.64 14.09 1.70
N ILE A 226 5.22 14.02 2.90
CA ILE A 226 5.84 15.20 3.52
C ILE A 226 7.13 15.57 2.79
N ASP A 227 7.23 16.82 2.33
CA ASP A 227 8.38 17.28 1.55
C ASP A 227 9.67 17.24 2.36
N GLY A 228 10.77 16.86 1.70
CA GLY A 228 12.09 16.65 2.30
C GLY A 228 12.14 15.55 3.37
N LYS A 229 11.05 14.80 3.60
CA LYS A 229 10.91 13.82 4.69
C LYS A 229 10.19 12.57 4.21
N SER A 230 10.84 11.86 3.29
CA SER A 230 10.36 10.60 2.70
C SER A 230 10.08 9.46 3.68
N ASP A 231 10.40 9.64 4.97
CA ASP A 231 10.05 8.72 6.06
C ASP A 231 8.64 8.92 6.64
N PHE A 232 7.89 9.95 6.21
CA PHE A 232 6.55 10.26 6.75
C PHE A 232 5.53 10.68 5.69
N LYS A 233 4.26 10.44 5.99
CA LYS A 233 3.09 10.92 5.25
C LYS A 233 1.99 11.39 6.20
N LEU A 234 1.10 12.23 5.71
CA LEU A 234 -0.05 12.74 6.45
C LEU A 234 -1.33 12.20 5.86
N LEU A 235 -2.16 11.60 6.70
CA LEU A 235 -3.56 11.34 6.40
C LEU A 235 -4.36 12.50 6.97
N PHE A 236 -5.14 13.20 6.15
CA PHE A 236 -5.91 14.37 6.56
C PHE A 236 -7.33 14.34 6.04
N THR A 237 -8.23 15.06 6.71
CA THR A 237 -9.62 15.25 6.29
C THR A 237 -9.76 16.44 5.34
N VAL A 238 -10.76 16.40 4.47
CA VAL A 238 -11.14 17.49 3.59
C VAL A 238 -12.67 17.61 3.57
N GLY A 239 -13.19 18.73 4.07
CA GLY A 239 -14.61 19.07 4.10
C GLY A 239 -15.18 19.32 5.50
N LEU A 240 -14.38 19.20 6.56
CA LEU A 240 -14.85 19.44 7.94
C LEU A 240 -14.95 20.94 8.28
N PHE A 241 -14.29 21.81 7.52
CA PHE A 241 -14.36 23.27 7.67
C PHE A 241 -15.77 23.87 7.49
N GLN A 242 -16.79 23.06 7.18
CA GLN A 242 -18.18 23.52 7.05
C GLN A 242 -18.82 23.92 8.39
N GLN A 243 -18.21 23.53 9.52
CA GLN A 243 -18.66 23.92 10.87
C GLN A 243 -17.76 25.01 11.45
N SER A 244 -18.33 25.86 12.31
CA SER A 244 -17.56 26.86 13.07
C SER A 244 -17.21 26.33 14.46
N PRO A 245 -15.93 26.41 14.90
CA PRO A 245 -14.78 26.92 14.15
C PRO A 245 -14.37 25.97 13.02
N MET A 246 -13.85 26.54 11.92
CA MET A 246 -13.45 25.79 10.73
C MET A 246 -12.21 24.95 11.03
N THR A 247 -12.39 23.63 11.08
CA THR A 247 -11.32 22.70 11.45
C THR A 247 -11.16 21.58 10.45
N GLU A 248 -9.92 21.15 10.24
CA GLU A 248 -9.56 19.87 9.63
C GLU A 248 -8.68 19.07 10.58
N LEU A 249 -8.60 17.77 10.35
CA LEU A 249 -7.87 16.83 11.20
C LEU A 249 -6.79 16.12 10.38
N ALA A 250 -5.64 15.89 10.99
CA ALA A 250 -4.54 15.19 10.36
C ALA A 250 -3.87 14.20 11.32
N ILE A 251 -3.30 13.13 10.77
CA ILE A 251 -2.48 12.15 11.48
C ILE A 251 -1.19 11.95 10.69
N CYS A 252 -0.06 11.99 11.41
CA CYS A 252 1.24 11.65 10.83
C CYS A 252 1.49 10.15 10.91
N LEU A 253 1.89 9.57 9.77
CA LEU A 253 2.11 8.15 9.59
C LEU A 253 3.53 7.90 9.05
N PRO A 254 4.20 6.81 9.45
CA PRO A 254 5.45 6.38 8.80
C PRO A 254 5.27 6.10 7.29
N ALA A 255 6.27 6.47 6.50
CA ALA A 255 6.25 6.27 5.04
C ALA A 255 6.22 4.79 4.63
N ARG A 256 6.75 3.90 5.46
CA ARG A 256 6.75 2.44 5.22
C ARG A 256 5.35 1.80 5.25
N TRP A 257 4.30 2.54 5.63
CA TRP A 257 2.95 2.02 5.50
C TRP A 257 2.60 1.86 4.01
N PRO A 258 2.29 0.65 3.54
CA PRO A 258 1.90 0.45 2.15
C PRO A 258 0.60 1.22 1.90
N LEU A 259 0.54 2.02 0.83
CA LEU A 259 -0.71 2.66 0.43
C LEU A 259 -1.69 1.59 -0.07
N THR A 260 -2.94 1.63 0.41
CA THR A 260 -3.97 0.65 0.02
C THR A 260 -4.98 1.31 -0.90
N VAL A 261 -5.27 0.69 -2.03
CA VAL A 261 -6.35 1.11 -2.93
C VAL A 261 -7.60 0.31 -2.55
N HIS A 262 -8.59 1.01 -1.99
CA HIS A 262 -9.94 0.55 -1.65
C HIS A 262 -10.06 -0.73 -0.80
N GLY A 263 -10.31 -0.50 0.50
CA GLY A 263 -10.51 -1.57 1.47
C GLY A 263 -9.18 -2.07 2.01
N PHE A 264 -9.19 -2.42 3.29
CA PHE A 264 -8.02 -2.93 3.96
C PHE A 264 -8.42 -4.03 4.92
N THR A 265 -7.56 -5.05 5.06
CA THR A 265 -7.83 -6.23 5.88
C THR A 265 -8.00 -5.87 7.34
N GLU A 266 -8.52 -6.80 8.15
CA GLU A 266 -8.69 -6.56 9.58
C GLU A 266 -7.40 -6.23 10.32
N HIS A 267 -6.27 -6.71 9.80
CA HIS A 267 -4.95 -6.50 10.36
C HIS A 267 -4.21 -5.33 9.71
N SER A 268 -4.86 -4.57 8.83
CA SER A 268 -4.22 -3.45 8.16
C SER A 268 -3.89 -2.31 9.13
N PRO A 269 -2.70 -1.69 9.00
CA PRO A 269 -2.34 -0.55 9.81
C PRO A 269 -3.22 0.69 9.56
N TRP A 270 -3.91 0.76 8.43
CA TRP A 270 -4.84 1.85 8.09
C TRP A 270 -6.15 1.81 8.88
N ARG A 271 -6.51 0.66 9.47
CA ARG A 271 -7.79 0.49 10.16
C ARG A 271 -7.97 1.51 11.27
N PHE A 272 -6.95 1.71 12.10
CA PHE A 272 -7.00 2.67 13.20
C PHE A 272 -7.14 4.12 12.74
N PRO A 273 -6.20 4.71 11.98
CA PRO A 273 -6.27 6.13 11.66
C PRO A 273 -7.45 6.50 10.77
N VAL A 274 -7.88 5.61 9.85
CA VAL A 274 -9.07 5.86 9.02
C VAL A 274 -10.33 5.83 9.88
N ALA A 275 -10.53 4.81 10.72
CA ALA A 275 -11.71 4.74 11.58
C ALA A 275 -11.78 5.87 12.60
N LEU A 276 -10.61 6.28 13.14
CA LEU A 276 -10.50 7.42 14.04
C LEU A 276 -10.91 8.72 13.35
N LEU A 277 -10.31 9.06 12.21
CA LEU A 277 -10.66 10.28 11.48
C LEU A 277 -12.12 10.25 11.02
N ALA A 278 -12.63 9.10 10.59
CA ALA A 278 -14.03 8.93 10.23
C ALA A 278 -14.97 9.25 11.41
N ARG A 279 -14.61 8.83 12.62
CA ARG A 279 -15.41 9.07 13.82
C ARG A 279 -15.31 10.50 14.32
N LEU A 280 -14.10 11.06 14.34
CA LEU A 280 -13.89 12.45 14.74
C LEU A 280 -14.50 13.42 13.72
N GLY A 281 -14.41 13.13 12.42
CA GLY A 281 -15.05 13.93 11.38
C GLY A 281 -16.57 13.99 11.53
N ARG A 282 -17.22 12.86 11.82
CA ARG A 282 -18.65 12.83 12.17
C ARG A 282 -18.95 13.66 13.42
N ARG A 283 -18.15 13.51 14.49
CA ARG A 283 -18.28 14.33 15.70
C ARG A 283 -18.16 15.83 15.38
N THR A 284 -17.21 16.23 14.54
CA THR A 284 -17.03 17.62 14.13
C THR A 284 -18.25 18.15 13.39
N LEU A 285 -18.82 17.37 12.46
CA LEU A 285 -19.98 17.77 11.66
C LEU A 285 -21.31 17.74 12.43
N ASP A 286 -21.48 16.79 13.35
CA ASP A 286 -22.75 16.53 14.04
C ASP A 286 -22.84 17.23 15.40
N GLN A 287 -21.71 17.57 16.00
CA GLN A 287 -21.63 18.08 17.38
C GLN A 287 -20.74 19.31 17.47
N ALA A 288 -19.45 19.11 17.75
CA ALA A 288 -18.50 20.18 18.04
C ALA A 288 -17.11 19.82 17.53
N SER A 289 -16.42 20.82 16.97
CA SER A 289 -15.02 20.73 16.55
C SER A 289 -14.10 20.40 17.73
N LEU A 290 -12.97 19.76 17.43
CA LEU A 290 -11.93 19.52 18.42
C LEU A 290 -11.31 20.84 18.87
N ALA A 291 -10.91 20.91 20.14
CA ALA A 291 -10.16 22.05 20.66
C ALA A 291 -8.65 21.79 20.67
N ALA A 292 -7.86 22.87 20.55
CA ALA A 292 -6.42 22.81 20.76
C ALA A 292 -6.11 22.27 22.17
N GLY A 293 -5.27 21.22 22.25
CA GLY A 293 -4.91 20.59 23.52
C GLY A 293 -5.90 19.52 24.00
N GLU A 294 -6.97 19.26 23.25
CA GLU A 294 -7.88 18.17 23.58
C GLU A 294 -7.16 16.81 23.56
N LEU A 295 -7.38 16.02 24.62
CA LEU A 295 -6.76 14.72 24.82
C LEU A 295 -7.80 13.60 24.58
N LEU A 296 -7.72 12.97 23.42
CA LEU A 296 -8.54 11.83 23.03
C LEU A 296 -7.97 10.55 23.62
N ARG A 297 -8.65 9.95 24.59
CA ARG A 297 -8.10 8.81 25.34
C ARG A 297 -8.54 7.48 24.74
N ARG A 298 -7.68 6.47 24.85
CA ARG A 298 -8.00 5.09 24.45
C ARG A 298 -9.15 4.48 25.25
N ASP A 299 -9.33 4.90 26.50
CA ASP A 299 -10.41 4.43 27.38
C ASP A 299 -11.72 5.23 27.23
N ASP A 300 -11.78 6.20 26.32
CA ASP A 300 -13.03 6.86 25.96
C ASP A 300 -14.02 5.84 25.36
N PRO A 301 -15.23 5.67 25.92
CA PRO A 301 -16.22 4.72 25.40
C PRO A 301 -16.54 4.86 23.91
N HIS A 302 -16.38 6.06 23.33
CA HIS A 302 -16.64 6.31 21.91
C HIS A 302 -15.46 5.92 21.00
N LEU A 303 -14.27 5.69 21.55
CA LEU A 303 -13.04 5.37 20.83
C LEU A 303 -12.42 4.02 21.26
N ALA A 304 -12.89 3.41 22.34
CA ALA A 304 -12.32 2.21 22.93
C ALA A 304 -12.44 0.96 22.03
N ASP A 305 -13.40 0.95 21.11
CA ASP A 305 -13.59 -0.11 20.09
C ASP A 305 -12.56 -0.05 18.95
N LEU A 306 -11.82 1.05 18.82
CA LEU A 306 -10.82 1.19 17.76
C LEU A 306 -9.59 0.32 18.01
N ALA A 307 -8.93 -0.11 16.93
CA ALA A 307 -7.72 -0.93 16.99
C ALA A 307 -6.47 -0.08 17.35
N TRP A 308 -6.43 0.50 18.55
CA TRP A 308 -5.35 1.39 19.00
C TRP A 308 -3.96 0.75 18.86
N PRO A 309 -2.97 1.45 18.29
CA PRO A 309 -1.60 0.96 18.22
C PRO A 309 -0.98 0.75 19.59
N ASP A 310 -0.07 -0.22 19.68
CA ASP A 310 0.65 -0.49 20.92
C ASP A 310 1.46 0.71 21.41
N GLY A 311 1.37 0.97 22.71
CA GLY A 311 2.06 2.09 23.34
C GLY A 311 1.46 3.47 23.07
N VAL A 312 0.24 3.54 22.51
CA VAL A 312 -0.55 4.78 22.42
C VAL A 312 -1.71 4.71 23.42
N ASP A 313 -1.67 5.58 24.44
CA ASP A 313 -2.70 5.67 25.48
C ASP A 313 -3.71 6.80 25.19
N ALA A 314 -3.28 7.82 24.43
CA ALA A 314 -4.11 8.92 23.99
C ALA A 314 -3.54 9.61 22.74
N LEU A 315 -4.36 10.45 22.11
CA LEU A 315 -3.95 11.39 21.06
C LEU A 315 -4.22 12.82 21.52
N LEU A 316 -3.24 13.69 21.34
CA LEU A 316 -3.34 15.11 21.68
C LEU A 316 -3.51 15.93 20.40
N ALA A 317 -4.57 16.73 20.33
CA ALA A 317 -4.79 17.65 19.23
C ALA A 317 -3.87 18.87 19.35
N ILE A 318 -3.01 19.10 18.34
CA ILE A 318 -2.11 20.25 18.30
C ILE A 318 -2.22 20.98 16.95
N ASP A 319 -2.17 22.31 16.98
CA ASP A 319 -2.05 23.14 15.77
C ASP A 319 -0.56 23.22 15.37
N LYS A 320 -0.08 22.18 14.71
CA LYS A 320 1.33 22.07 14.30
C LYS A 320 1.51 22.74 12.94
N ARG A 321 2.30 23.82 12.90
CA ARG A 321 2.70 24.46 11.64
C ARG A 321 3.61 23.54 10.80
N TRP A 322 3.24 23.37 9.53
CA TRP A 322 3.88 22.46 8.56
C TRP A 322 5.07 23.13 7.86
N ASN A 323 4.90 24.41 7.53
CA ASN A 323 5.94 25.29 7.00
C ASN A 323 6.35 26.33 8.07
N PRO A 324 7.64 26.43 8.45
CA PRO A 324 8.10 27.43 9.42
C PRO A 324 8.13 28.87 8.87
N ALA A 325 7.96 29.08 7.56
CA ALA A 325 7.96 30.40 6.94
C ALA A 325 6.65 30.68 6.19
N PRO A 326 5.71 31.43 6.77
CA PRO A 326 4.73 32.16 6.02
C PRO A 326 5.17 33.63 5.85
N GLU A 327 4.94 34.20 4.67
CA GLU A 327 4.54 35.61 4.62
C GLU A 327 3.20 35.68 5.37
N GLU A 328 3.10 36.50 6.42
CA GLU A 328 1.86 36.65 7.18
C GLU A 328 0.82 37.33 6.28
N GLU A 329 -0.04 36.53 5.64
CA GLU A 329 -1.29 37.04 5.08
C GLU A 329 -2.28 37.26 6.23
N ASP A 330 -2.80 38.49 6.32
CA ASP A 330 -3.80 38.90 7.31
C ASP A 330 -5.17 38.33 6.91
N ILE A 331 -5.43 37.08 7.32
CA ILE A 331 -6.72 36.40 7.14
C ILE A 331 -7.54 36.63 8.41
N ALA A 332 -8.77 37.10 8.28
CA ALA A 332 -9.68 37.25 9.40
C ALA A 332 -9.86 35.91 10.14
N ASP A 333 -9.89 35.93 11.48
CA ASP A 333 -9.98 34.70 12.30
C ASP A 333 -11.20 33.85 11.96
N ASP A 334 -12.31 34.47 11.55
CA ASP A 334 -13.56 33.79 11.14
C ASP A 334 -13.42 33.03 9.81
N ASP A 335 -12.40 33.33 9.00
CA ASP A 335 -12.11 32.71 7.71
C ASP A 335 -10.97 31.68 7.79
N LYS A 336 -10.37 31.49 8.97
CA LYS A 336 -9.19 30.64 9.15
C LYS A 336 -9.56 29.18 9.40
N VAL A 337 -9.10 28.30 8.51
CA VAL A 337 -9.18 26.85 8.72
C VAL A 337 -8.00 26.38 9.57
N THR A 338 -8.28 25.81 10.74
CA THR A 338 -7.26 25.23 11.62
C THR A 338 -7.12 23.73 11.37
N ILE A 339 -5.90 23.26 11.09
CA ILE A 339 -5.63 21.82 10.89
C ILE A 339 -5.00 21.25 12.15
N TYR A 340 -5.76 20.47 12.91
CA TYR A 340 -5.25 19.80 14.11
C TYR A 340 -4.55 18.49 13.76
N LEU A 341 -3.26 18.42 14.09
CA LEU A 341 -2.49 17.18 14.06
C LEU A 341 -2.76 16.40 15.35
N LEU A 342 -3.22 15.15 15.22
CA LEU A 342 -3.44 14.23 16.33
C LEU A 342 -2.13 13.48 16.63
N VAL A 343 -1.52 13.79 17.77
CA VAL A 343 -0.18 13.29 18.12
C VAL A 343 -0.23 12.24 19.22
N PRO A 344 0.40 11.06 19.06
CA PRO A 344 0.34 9.99 20.06
C PRO A 344 1.01 10.37 21.37
N VAL A 345 0.36 9.99 22.47
CA VAL A 345 0.82 10.17 23.84
C VAL A 345 0.83 8.82 24.53
N LYS A 346 1.97 8.49 25.14
CA LYS A 346 2.12 7.38 26.08
C LYS A 346 2.17 7.93 27.49
N PHE A 347 1.36 7.39 28.37
CA PHE A 347 1.30 7.78 29.77
C PHE A 347 2.50 7.24 30.52
N THR A 348 2.91 8.02 31.53
CA THR A 348 3.95 7.58 32.45
C THR A 348 3.33 6.75 33.57
N LYS A 349 4.14 6.26 34.52
CA LYS A 349 3.64 5.63 35.76
C LYS A 349 2.68 6.53 36.55
N LYS A 350 2.71 7.86 36.33
CA LYS A 350 1.82 8.84 36.97
C LYS A 350 0.43 8.92 36.31
N GLY A 351 0.19 8.20 35.22
CA GLY A 351 -1.07 8.23 34.48
C GLY A 351 -1.14 9.36 33.44
N ALA A 352 -2.37 9.76 33.13
CA ALA A 352 -2.68 10.79 32.15
C ALA A 352 -2.22 12.20 32.59
N PRO A 353 -1.88 13.09 31.64
CA PRO A 353 -1.55 14.47 31.97
C PRO A 353 -2.77 15.18 32.57
N ASP A 354 -2.50 15.96 33.62
CA ASP A 354 -3.46 16.84 34.27
C ASP A 354 -3.35 18.28 33.72
N ALA A 355 -4.19 19.18 34.22
CA ALA A 355 -4.19 20.58 33.80
C ALA A 355 -2.84 21.30 34.02
N SER A 356 -2.02 20.85 34.97
CA SER A 356 -0.71 21.45 35.26
C SER A 356 0.39 20.98 34.30
N THR A 357 0.27 19.75 33.79
CA THR A 357 1.29 19.10 32.94
C THR A 357 0.95 19.14 31.45
N LEU A 358 -0.32 19.33 31.10
CA LEU A 358 -0.80 19.40 29.72
C LEU A 358 -0.14 20.52 28.90
N PRO A 359 0.03 21.76 29.39
CA PRO A 359 0.67 22.83 28.60
C PRO A 359 2.11 22.49 28.20
N ALA A 360 2.90 21.94 29.14
CA ALA A 360 4.28 21.52 28.86
C ALA A 360 4.34 20.34 27.87
N LEU A 361 3.37 19.42 27.94
CA LEU A 361 3.24 18.34 26.97
C LEU A 361 2.91 18.88 25.58
N MET A 362 1.94 19.80 25.47
CA MET A 362 1.55 20.45 24.22
C MET A 362 2.74 21.14 23.58
N GLU A 363 3.46 21.99 24.32
CA GLU A 363 4.64 22.69 23.81
C GLU A 363 5.71 21.73 23.29
N ARG A 364 5.97 20.63 24.04
CA ARG A 364 6.92 19.60 23.63
C ARG A 364 6.50 18.89 22.34
N LYS A 365 5.21 18.61 22.16
CA LYS A 365 4.69 17.94 20.95
C LYS A 365 4.66 18.89 19.74
N LEU A 366 4.32 20.16 19.96
CA LEU A 366 4.39 21.22 18.95
C LEU A 366 5.82 21.34 18.38
N LYS A 367 6.83 21.45 19.26
CA LYS A 367 8.25 21.56 18.88
C LYS A 367 8.90 20.23 18.47
N GLY A 368 8.22 19.11 18.70
CA GLY A 368 8.75 17.77 18.42
C GLY A 368 8.94 17.50 16.93
N SER A 369 9.84 16.58 16.60
CA SER A 369 10.03 16.15 15.20
C SER A 369 8.82 15.35 14.68
N TRP A 370 8.76 15.13 13.37
CA TRP A 370 7.75 14.25 12.76
C TRP A 370 7.79 12.84 13.33
N LYS A 371 8.97 12.33 13.69
CA LYS A 371 9.13 11.03 14.36
C LYS A 371 8.38 10.96 15.71
N VAL A 372 8.33 12.05 16.46
CA VAL A 372 7.60 12.14 17.74
C VAL A 372 6.09 12.35 17.54
N SER A 373 5.72 12.85 16.36
CA SER A 373 4.35 13.18 15.97
C SER A 373 3.67 12.04 15.21
N ALA A 374 4.44 11.10 14.65
CA ALA A 374 3.95 9.97 13.89
C ALA A 374 3.41 8.87 14.80
N LEU A 375 2.36 8.18 14.33
CA LEU A 375 1.94 6.91 14.92
C LEU A 375 3.10 5.89 14.92
N PRO A 376 3.16 4.99 15.94
CA PRO A 376 4.18 3.96 15.96
C PRO A 376 4.06 3.06 14.72
N ILE A 377 5.21 2.53 14.29
CA ILE A 377 5.23 1.55 13.20
C ILE A 377 4.47 0.31 13.69
N PRO A 378 3.46 -0.16 12.95
CA PRO A 378 2.74 -1.39 13.27
C PRO A 378 3.73 -2.56 13.32
N VAL A 379 3.58 -3.43 14.31
CA VAL A 379 4.22 -4.74 14.23
C VAL A 379 3.49 -5.50 13.14
N ILE A 380 4.06 -5.57 11.94
CA ILE A 380 3.55 -6.42 10.88
C ILE A 380 3.93 -7.84 11.31
N GLY A 381 2.92 -8.57 11.79
CA GLY A 381 3.05 -9.98 12.23
C GLY A 381 3.14 -10.94 11.06
#